data_AF-A0A502L0L3-F1
#
_entry.id   AF-A0A502L0L3-F1
#
_cell.length_a   1.000
_cell.length_b   1.000
_cell.length_c   1.000
_cell.angle_alpha   90.00
_cell.angle_beta   90.00
_cell.angle_gamma   90.00
#
_symmetry.space_group_name_H-M   'P 1'
#
loop_
_entity.id
_entity.type
_entity.pdbx_description
1 polymer ?
#
loop_
_entity_poly.entity_id
_entity_poly.type
_entity_poly.pdbx_seq_one_letter_code
_entity_poly.pdbx_strand_id
1 'polypeptide(L)'
;MENVVMNFKNIKLMCASLLLICSNASATLMTFETRDLNHDAVNHGINKLDYAGSWLAQSSDINSVELFDFTMIKSGNDRISHLQIDLSIDRDLANWFFELGLDAGFGAAVYLDGNLVANRTDDLWWGYNWNSSDVFTVALNGLTRENKVVDIYWGEHCCNGASSIRFKSDVSEWNNLSSTNLANASIPEPTSIALIAMGLLGLVNRKRFSK
;
A
#
# COMPACT_ATOMS: atom_id res chain seq x y z
N MET A 1 -46.27 -26.39 46.88
CA MET A 1 -45.22 -25.52 46.35
C MET A 1 -44.14 -26.41 45.76
N GLU A 2 -44.23 -26.71 44.47
CA GLU A 2 -43.22 -27.49 43.74
C GLU A 2 -42.10 -26.54 43.29
N ASN A 3 -40.87 -26.90 43.66
CA ASN A 3 -39.66 -26.18 43.27
C ASN A 3 -39.36 -26.46 41.79
N VAL A 4 -39.41 -25.41 40.96
CA VAL A 4 -38.92 -25.46 39.58
C VAL A 4 -37.39 -25.46 39.61
N VAL A 5 -36.79 -26.63 39.43
CA VAL A 5 -35.34 -26.76 39.19
C VAL A 5 -35.08 -26.41 37.72
N MET A 6 -34.49 -25.24 37.47
CA MET A 6 -34.00 -24.88 36.14
C MET A 6 -32.82 -25.77 35.74
N ASN A 7 -33.02 -26.55 34.67
CA ASN A 7 -32.04 -27.49 34.14
C ASN A 7 -31.05 -26.75 33.22
N PHE A 8 -29.86 -26.42 33.75
CA PHE A 8 -28.78 -25.65 33.10
C PHE A 8 -28.02 -26.41 31.97
N LYS A 9 -28.66 -27.32 31.24
CA LYS A 9 -27.95 -28.15 30.23
C LYS A 9 -27.78 -27.51 28.85
N ASN A 10 -28.40 -26.36 28.57
CA ASN A 10 -28.43 -25.77 27.21
C ASN A 10 -27.57 -24.50 27.02
N ILE A 11 -26.77 -24.08 28.00
CA ILE A 11 -25.97 -22.84 27.91
C ILE A 11 -24.56 -23.05 27.33
N LYS A 12 -24.14 -24.29 27.05
CA LYS A 12 -22.79 -24.55 26.51
C LYS A 12 -22.65 -24.43 24.98
N LEU A 13 -23.74 -24.16 24.26
CA LEU A 13 -23.74 -24.13 22.78
C LEU A 13 -24.06 -22.75 22.18
N MET A 14 -23.84 -21.66 22.91
CA MET A 14 -23.92 -20.30 22.37
C MET A 14 -22.57 -19.56 22.32
N CYS A 15 -21.48 -20.15 22.82
CA CYS A 15 -20.16 -19.50 22.82
C CYS A 15 -19.19 -20.06 21.77
N ALA A 16 -19.57 -21.06 20.97
CA ALA A 16 -18.66 -21.72 20.02
C ALA A 16 -18.70 -21.15 18.59
N SER A 17 -19.58 -20.19 18.31
CA SER A 17 -19.74 -19.57 16.97
C SER A 17 -19.15 -18.16 16.87
N LEU A 18 -18.34 -17.74 17.85
CA LEU A 18 -17.70 -16.42 17.91
C LEU A 18 -16.18 -16.52 18.00
N LEU A 19 -15.59 -17.53 17.36
CA LEU A 19 -14.15 -17.73 17.31
C LEU A 19 -13.74 -17.91 15.85
N LEU A 20 -12.76 -17.13 15.40
CA LEU A 20 -12.10 -17.10 14.09
C LEU A 20 -12.63 -16.10 13.07
N ILE A 21 -12.56 -14.80 13.41
CA ILE A 21 -12.01 -13.82 12.48
C ILE A 21 -11.12 -12.88 13.30
N CYS A 22 -9.95 -13.36 13.71
CA CYS A 22 -8.85 -12.45 14.04
C CYS A 22 -8.24 -12.04 12.70
N SER A 23 -8.86 -11.09 12.00
CA SER A 23 -8.19 -10.40 10.91
C SER A 23 -7.00 -9.66 11.54
N ASN A 24 -5.77 -10.01 11.15
CA ASN A 24 -4.62 -9.17 11.42
C ASN A 24 -4.82 -7.89 10.61
N ALA A 25 -5.50 -6.90 11.19
CA ALA A 25 -5.58 -5.57 10.61
C ALA A 25 -4.20 -4.94 10.77
N SER A 26 -3.31 -5.22 9.83
CA SER A 26 -2.08 -4.45 9.65
C SER A 26 -2.49 -3.17 8.91
N ALA A 27 -2.31 -2.02 9.55
CA ALA A 27 -2.57 -0.75 8.90
C ALA A 27 -1.49 -0.51 7.85
N THR A 28 -1.90 -0.31 6.60
CA THR A 28 -0.97 0.17 5.58
C THR A 28 -0.57 1.61 5.91
N LEU A 29 0.72 1.80 6.17
CA LEU A 29 1.34 3.09 6.42
C LEU A 29 2.04 3.58 5.15
N MET A 30 1.97 4.88 4.91
CA MET A 30 2.78 5.55 3.90
C MET A 30 3.55 6.69 4.56
N THR A 31 4.86 6.66 4.42
CA THR A 31 5.75 7.68 4.99
C THR A 31 6.45 8.37 3.83
N PHE A 32 6.22 9.68 3.71
CA PHE A 32 6.87 10.51 2.71
C PHE A 32 7.92 11.38 3.36
N GLU A 33 9.12 11.32 2.80
CA GLU A 33 10.27 12.00 3.32
C GLU A 33 10.99 12.78 2.24
N THR A 34 11.61 13.89 2.62
CA THR A 34 12.47 14.68 1.74
C THR A 34 13.77 15.07 2.43
N ARG A 35 14.82 15.24 1.62
CA ARG A 35 16.13 15.78 2.00
C ARG A 35 16.57 16.80 0.94
N ASP A 36 17.33 17.81 1.36
CA ASP A 36 17.96 18.74 0.41
C ASP A 36 18.98 17.97 -0.43
N LEU A 37 19.00 18.26 -1.73
CA LEU A 37 20.08 17.85 -2.60
C LEU A 37 21.31 18.73 -2.38
N ASN A 38 22.51 18.14 -2.45
CA ASN A 38 23.75 18.91 -2.47
C ASN A 38 23.98 19.52 -3.86
N HIS A 39 23.47 20.73 -4.09
CA HIS A 39 23.58 21.45 -5.36
C HIS A 39 25.03 21.57 -5.91
N ASP A 40 26.02 21.66 -5.03
CA ASP A 40 27.43 21.82 -5.42
C ASP A 40 28.09 20.50 -5.86
N ALA A 41 27.47 19.35 -5.56
CA ALA A 41 27.98 18.05 -5.97
C ALA A 41 27.61 17.73 -7.43
N VAL A 42 28.42 16.88 -8.06
CA VAL A 42 28.09 16.34 -9.39
C VAL A 42 26.73 15.65 -9.34
N ASN A 43 25.85 15.97 -10.29
CA ASN A 43 24.45 15.49 -10.33
C ASN A 43 23.68 15.75 -9.02
N HIS A 44 24.04 16.82 -8.32
CA HIS A 44 23.49 17.20 -7.02
C HIS A 44 23.61 16.08 -5.96
N GLY A 45 24.63 15.22 -6.08
CA GLY A 45 24.85 14.08 -5.19
C GLY A 45 24.01 12.84 -5.54
N ILE A 46 23.30 12.83 -6.67
CA ILE A 46 22.56 11.65 -7.13
C ILE A 46 23.46 10.72 -7.96
N ASN A 47 23.64 9.50 -7.45
CA ASN A 47 24.06 8.35 -8.23
C ASN A 47 22.83 7.67 -8.86
N LYS A 48 22.65 7.84 -10.18
CA LYS A 48 21.50 7.28 -10.93
C LYS A 48 21.46 5.74 -10.99
N LEU A 49 22.50 5.06 -10.47
CA LEU A 49 22.52 3.61 -10.31
C LEU A 49 22.22 3.15 -8.88
N ASP A 50 22.18 4.07 -7.91
CA ASP A 50 21.96 3.78 -6.50
C ASP A 50 21.27 4.97 -5.79
N TYR A 51 19.95 5.07 -5.97
CA TYR A 51 19.16 6.14 -5.38
C TYR A 51 19.04 6.01 -3.86
N ALA A 52 18.92 4.77 -3.35
CA ALA A 52 18.90 4.50 -1.90
C ALA A 52 20.22 4.93 -1.24
N GLY A 53 21.37 4.61 -1.85
CA GLY A 53 22.66 5.12 -1.37
C GLY A 53 22.77 6.65 -1.48
N SER A 54 22.24 7.24 -2.56
CA SER A 54 22.21 8.70 -2.74
C SER A 54 21.39 9.42 -1.67
N TRP A 55 20.28 8.81 -1.24
CA TRP A 55 19.45 9.30 -0.12
C TRP A 55 20.22 9.33 1.19
N LEU A 56 20.87 8.21 1.53
CA LEU A 56 21.68 8.08 2.75
C LEU A 56 22.90 8.99 2.74
N ALA A 57 23.44 9.31 1.57
CA ALA A 57 24.62 10.16 1.41
C ALA A 57 24.32 11.67 1.54
N GLN A 58 23.06 12.11 1.44
CA GLN A 58 22.74 13.52 1.71
C GLN A 58 23.03 13.84 3.18
N SER A 59 23.41 15.09 3.48
CA SER A 59 23.75 15.52 4.84
C SER A 59 22.68 16.37 5.52
N SER A 60 21.62 16.77 4.81
CA SER A 60 20.53 17.58 5.38
C SER A 60 19.74 16.80 6.44
N ASP A 61 18.79 17.45 7.09
CA ASP A 61 17.82 16.73 7.92
C ASP A 61 16.80 15.98 7.05
N ILE A 62 16.18 14.93 7.62
CA ILE A 62 15.01 14.27 7.02
C ILE A 62 13.77 15.06 7.44
N ASN A 63 13.02 15.60 6.48
CA ASN A 63 11.66 16.05 6.73
C ASN A 63 10.72 14.87 6.44
N SER A 64 9.97 14.41 7.44
CA SER A 64 9.15 13.19 7.37
C SER A 64 7.70 13.51 7.70
N VAL A 65 6.78 12.99 6.87
CA VAL A 65 5.33 13.15 7.00
C VAL A 65 4.64 11.83 6.71
N GLU A 66 3.77 11.39 7.62
CA GLU A 66 2.85 10.30 7.32
C GLU A 66 1.72 10.80 6.42
N LEU A 67 1.46 10.08 5.32
CA LEU A 67 0.45 10.45 4.34
C LEU A 67 -0.70 9.44 4.34
N PHE A 68 -1.91 9.97 4.19
CA PHE A 68 -3.10 9.16 3.91
C PHE A 68 -3.38 9.05 2.40
N ASP A 69 -2.90 9.99 1.61
CA ASP A 69 -3.11 10.10 0.17
C ASP A 69 -1.87 10.72 -0.51
N PHE A 70 -1.48 10.16 -1.66
CA PHE A 70 -0.36 10.63 -2.48
C PHE A 70 -0.86 11.15 -3.83
N THR A 71 -1.70 12.19 -3.79
CA THR A 71 -2.19 12.89 -4.98
C THR A 71 -1.63 14.29 -5.02
N MET A 72 -0.95 14.64 -6.11
CA MET A 72 -0.40 15.97 -6.36
C MET A 72 0.53 16.47 -5.24
N ILE A 73 1.36 15.59 -4.71
CA ILE A 73 2.36 15.88 -3.69
C ILE A 73 3.55 16.61 -4.30
N LYS A 74 4.01 17.65 -3.63
CA LYS A 74 5.10 18.50 -4.06
C LYS A 74 6.30 18.29 -3.16
N SER A 75 7.39 17.74 -3.71
CA SER A 75 8.62 17.49 -2.97
C SER A 75 9.29 18.79 -2.51
N GLY A 76 9.19 19.86 -3.32
CA GLY A 76 9.96 21.08 -3.17
C GLY A 76 11.19 21.08 -4.07
N ASN A 77 11.70 22.28 -4.37
CA ASN A 77 12.88 22.46 -5.22
C ASN A 77 14.14 21.89 -4.56
N ASP A 78 15.03 21.31 -5.39
CA ASP A 78 16.32 20.73 -4.98
C ASP A 78 16.15 19.70 -3.87
N ARG A 79 15.27 18.72 -4.10
CA ARG A 79 14.95 17.65 -3.15
C ARG A 79 15.20 16.28 -3.73
N ILE A 80 15.77 15.42 -2.90
CA ILE A 80 15.56 13.98 -3.04
C ILE A 80 14.38 13.62 -2.16
N SER A 81 13.53 12.76 -2.69
CA SER A 81 12.32 12.28 -2.07
C SER A 81 12.39 10.78 -1.86
N HIS A 82 11.78 10.33 -0.77
CA HIS A 82 11.62 8.95 -0.40
C HIS A 82 10.17 8.72 0.00
N LEU A 83 9.49 7.77 -0.65
CA LEU A 83 8.19 7.30 -0.23
C LEU A 83 8.31 5.82 0.14
N GLN A 84 8.06 5.53 1.41
CA GLN A 84 7.91 4.16 1.91
C GLN A 84 6.43 3.80 1.97
N ILE A 85 6.09 2.60 1.49
CA ILE A 85 4.75 2.03 1.56
C ILE A 85 4.84 0.65 2.23
N ASP A 86 4.13 0.50 3.35
CA ASP A 86 3.99 -0.78 4.04
C ASP A 86 2.80 -1.56 3.45
N LEU A 87 3.11 -2.43 2.50
CA LEU A 87 2.14 -3.21 1.77
C LEU A 87 1.82 -4.50 2.52
N SER A 88 0.64 -4.56 3.14
CA SER A 88 0.14 -5.79 3.76
C SER A 88 -0.59 -6.63 2.72
N ILE A 89 -0.09 -7.83 2.44
CA ILE A 89 -0.71 -8.72 1.45
C ILE A 89 -1.40 -9.86 2.20
N ASP A 90 -2.73 -9.91 2.15
CA ASP A 90 -3.49 -10.99 2.80
C ASP A 90 -3.92 -12.06 1.79
N ARG A 91 -3.04 -12.45 0.86
CA ARG A 91 -3.31 -13.47 -0.17
C ARG A 91 -2.11 -14.35 -0.43
N ASP A 92 -2.36 -15.59 -0.84
CA ASP A 92 -1.30 -16.58 -1.09
C ASP A 92 -0.39 -16.16 -2.26
N LEU A 93 -0.95 -15.50 -3.28
CA LEU A 93 -0.22 -14.92 -4.40
C LEU A 93 -0.92 -13.64 -4.88
N ALA A 94 -0.16 -12.58 -5.10
CA ALA A 94 -0.64 -11.31 -5.63
C ALA A 94 0.39 -10.64 -6.52
N ASN A 95 -0.07 -10.03 -7.61
CA ASN A 95 0.70 -9.06 -8.39
C ASN A 95 0.15 -7.66 -8.14
N TRP A 96 1.07 -6.71 -8.06
CA TRP A 96 0.79 -5.30 -7.87
C TRP A 96 1.46 -4.49 -8.97
N PHE A 97 0.74 -3.52 -9.51
CA PHE A 97 1.21 -2.65 -10.56
C PHE A 97 1.12 -1.22 -10.07
N PHE A 98 2.21 -0.48 -10.23
CA PHE A 98 2.30 0.92 -9.86
C PHE A 98 2.58 1.74 -11.11
N GLU A 99 1.96 2.91 -11.17
CA GLU A 99 2.31 3.96 -12.11
C GLU A 99 2.62 5.22 -11.32
N LEU A 100 3.85 5.68 -11.51
CA LEU A 100 4.41 6.82 -10.81
C LEU A 100 4.43 7.99 -11.80
N GLY A 101 3.50 8.92 -11.60
CA GLY A 101 3.48 10.21 -12.29
C GLY A 101 4.34 11.19 -11.51
N LEU A 102 5.63 11.23 -11.79
CA LEU A 102 6.60 12.00 -11.01
C LEU A 102 7.00 13.31 -11.70
N ASP A 103 7.45 14.25 -10.87
CA ASP A 103 8.41 15.27 -11.26
C ASP A 103 9.78 14.87 -10.70
N ALA A 104 10.63 14.32 -11.55
CA ALA A 104 11.89 13.70 -11.16
C ALA A 104 12.98 13.96 -12.20
N GLY A 105 13.56 15.16 -12.16
CA GLY A 105 14.64 15.58 -13.06
C GLY A 105 15.90 14.71 -13.04
N PHE A 106 16.12 13.94 -11.97
CA PHE A 106 17.23 12.99 -11.90
C PHE A 106 16.82 11.53 -12.10
N GLY A 107 15.56 11.26 -12.43
CA GLY A 107 14.99 9.93 -12.50
C GLY A 107 14.56 9.38 -11.14
N ALA A 108 14.21 8.10 -11.12
CA ALA A 108 13.61 7.44 -9.97
C ALA A 108 13.94 5.94 -9.91
N ALA A 109 13.83 5.35 -8.73
CA ALA A 109 13.98 3.92 -8.52
C ALA A 109 12.96 3.38 -7.52
N VAL A 110 12.55 2.13 -7.74
CA VAL A 110 11.64 1.39 -6.87
C VAL A 110 12.35 0.16 -6.33
N TYR A 111 12.27 -0.02 -5.03
CA TYR A 111 12.83 -1.14 -4.29
C TYR A 111 11.71 -1.92 -3.60
N LEU A 112 11.90 -3.23 -3.46
CA LEU A 112 11.02 -4.13 -2.72
C LEU A 112 11.85 -4.86 -1.68
N ASP A 113 11.50 -4.70 -0.40
CA ASP A 113 12.24 -5.23 0.74
C ASP A 113 13.75 -4.90 0.63
N GLY A 114 14.07 -3.67 0.23
CA GLY A 114 15.44 -3.17 0.02
C GLY A 114 16.14 -3.61 -1.28
N ASN A 115 15.51 -4.45 -2.11
CA ASN A 115 16.09 -4.90 -3.38
C ASN A 115 15.60 -4.03 -4.55
N LEU A 116 16.51 -3.56 -5.41
CA LEU A 116 16.14 -2.79 -6.60
C LEU A 116 15.27 -3.64 -7.55
N VAL A 117 14.08 -3.15 -7.87
CA VAL A 117 13.16 -3.80 -8.81
C VAL A 117 13.21 -3.13 -10.18
N ALA A 118 13.16 -1.81 -10.20
CA ALA A 118 13.13 -1.02 -11.42
C ALA A 118 13.72 0.37 -11.19
N ASN A 119 14.32 0.95 -12.23
CA ASN A 119 14.72 2.35 -12.24
C ASN A 119 14.53 3.00 -13.61
N ARG A 120 14.47 4.33 -13.58
CA ARG A 120 14.54 5.24 -14.72
C ARG A 120 15.59 6.29 -14.39
N THR A 121 16.48 6.59 -15.33
CA THR A 121 17.63 7.49 -15.09
C THR A 121 17.56 8.78 -15.90
N ASP A 122 16.55 8.87 -16.77
CA ASP A 122 16.15 10.04 -17.53
C ASP A 122 15.30 11.01 -16.71
N ASP A 123 15.14 12.22 -17.23
CA ASP A 123 14.26 13.25 -16.65
C ASP A 123 12.81 12.81 -16.82
N LEU A 124 12.06 12.72 -15.72
CA LEU A 124 10.66 12.34 -15.73
C LEU A 124 9.78 13.55 -15.40
N TRP A 125 8.94 13.92 -16.35
CA TRP A 125 7.89 14.92 -16.14
C TRP A 125 6.56 14.43 -16.71
N TRP A 126 5.72 13.85 -15.85
CA TRP A 126 4.44 13.28 -16.30
C TRP A 126 3.42 14.33 -16.77
N GLY A 127 3.62 15.61 -16.44
CA GLY A 127 2.75 16.70 -16.87
C GLY A 127 1.28 16.54 -16.45
N TYR A 128 1.04 15.83 -15.33
CA TYR A 128 -0.31 15.50 -14.84
C TYR A 128 -1.12 14.62 -15.80
N ASN A 129 -0.44 13.89 -16.69
CA ASN A 129 -1.05 13.05 -17.70
C ASN A 129 -0.59 11.60 -17.53
N TRP A 130 -1.51 10.73 -17.10
CA TRP A 130 -1.28 9.29 -16.97
C TRP A 130 -0.95 8.56 -18.28
N ASN A 131 -1.12 9.21 -19.45
CA ASN A 131 -0.71 8.67 -20.74
C ASN A 131 0.64 9.22 -21.22
N SER A 132 1.37 9.97 -20.40
CA SER A 132 2.73 10.44 -20.71
C SER A 132 3.70 9.26 -20.79
N SER A 133 4.72 9.35 -21.66
CA SER A 133 5.85 8.41 -21.71
C SER A 133 6.70 8.41 -20.43
N ASP A 134 6.55 9.47 -19.63
CA ASP A 134 7.34 9.71 -18.44
C ASP A 134 6.65 9.17 -17.18
N VAL A 135 5.45 8.59 -17.33
CA VAL A 135 4.86 7.76 -16.28
C VAL A 135 5.74 6.53 -16.12
N PHE A 136 6.29 6.35 -14.92
CA PHE A 136 7.12 5.21 -14.60
C PHE A 136 6.25 4.04 -14.11
N THR A 137 6.09 3.02 -14.94
CA THR A 137 5.32 1.81 -14.61
C THR A 137 6.21 0.73 -14.00
N VAL A 138 5.79 0.15 -12.88
CA VAL A 138 6.50 -0.92 -12.18
C VAL A 138 5.53 -2.05 -11.85
N ALA A 139 5.95 -3.30 -12.06
CA ALA A 139 5.19 -4.49 -11.70
C ALA A 139 5.93 -5.30 -10.62
N LEU A 140 5.27 -5.52 -9.50
CA LEU A 140 5.71 -6.39 -8.40
C LEU A 140 4.92 -7.70 -8.51
N ASN A 141 5.56 -8.75 -9.04
CA ASN A 141 4.89 -10.01 -9.34
C ASN A 141 5.17 -11.08 -8.28
N GLY A 142 4.21 -11.98 -8.10
CA GLY A 142 4.39 -13.18 -7.29
C GLY A 142 4.59 -12.90 -5.80
N LEU A 143 4.01 -11.82 -5.28
CA LEU A 143 4.09 -11.48 -3.88
C LEU A 143 3.22 -12.46 -3.07
N THR A 144 3.78 -12.99 -1.98
CA THR A 144 3.10 -13.93 -1.09
C THR A 144 2.52 -13.22 0.13
N ARG A 145 1.72 -13.95 0.94
CA ARG A 145 1.11 -13.44 2.18
C ARG A 145 2.17 -13.07 3.22
N GLU A 146 2.67 -11.86 3.11
CA GLU A 146 3.64 -11.24 4.01
C GLU A 146 3.48 -9.71 3.93
N ASN A 147 3.99 -9.01 4.93
CA ASN A 147 4.20 -7.58 4.82
C ASN A 147 5.41 -7.34 3.91
N LYS A 148 5.23 -6.45 2.94
CA LYS A 148 6.26 -6.02 1.99
C LYS A 148 6.49 -4.53 2.15
N VAL A 149 7.75 -4.12 2.05
CA VAL A 149 8.10 -2.69 2.06
C VAL A 149 8.45 -2.29 0.63
N VAL A 150 7.74 -1.29 0.11
CA VAL A 150 8.03 -0.68 -1.18
C VAL A 150 8.62 0.70 -0.94
N ASP A 151 9.87 0.88 -1.34
CA ASP A 151 10.58 2.16 -1.24
C ASP A 151 10.73 2.77 -2.63
N ILE A 152 10.35 4.04 -2.76
CA ILE A 152 10.43 4.79 -4.01
C ILE A 152 11.30 6.02 -3.76
N TYR A 153 12.37 6.15 -4.52
CA TYR A 153 13.29 7.29 -4.45
C TYR A 153 13.30 8.06 -5.76
N TRP A 154 13.29 9.39 -5.70
CA TRP A 154 13.44 10.25 -6.87
C TRP A 154 14.05 11.60 -6.52
N GLY A 155 14.69 12.26 -7.48
CA GLY A 155 15.33 13.56 -7.28
C GLY A 155 14.81 14.63 -8.23
N GLU A 156 14.59 15.84 -7.73
CA GLU A 156 14.04 17.01 -8.45
C GLU A 156 14.88 18.28 -8.13
N HIS A 157 15.09 19.16 -9.13
CA HIS A 157 16.09 20.24 -9.03
C HIS A 157 15.58 21.67 -9.25
N CYS A 158 14.33 21.95 -9.64
CA CYS A 158 14.00 23.33 -10.03
C CYS A 158 12.55 23.79 -9.95
N CYS A 159 11.59 22.90 -10.10
CA CYS A 159 10.32 23.27 -10.70
C CYS A 159 9.11 22.83 -9.88
N ASN A 160 9.33 22.04 -8.82
CA ASN A 160 8.34 21.66 -7.80
C ASN A 160 6.96 21.33 -8.38
N GLY A 161 7.01 20.58 -9.47
CA GLY A 161 5.87 19.95 -10.08
C GLY A 161 5.33 18.86 -9.16
N ALA A 162 4.02 18.63 -9.27
CA ALA A 162 3.37 17.70 -8.37
C ALA A 162 3.53 16.26 -8.86
N SER A 163 3.79 15.35 -7.94
CA SER A 163 3.86 13.92 -8.16
C SER A 163 2.59 13.24 -7.68
N SER A 164 2.14 12.21 -8.38
CA SER A 164 1.04 11.33 -7.97
C SER A 164 1.40 9.89 -8.26
N ILE A 165 0.86 8.97 -7.48
CA ILE A 165 1.03 7.54 -7.73
C ILE A 165 -0.36 6.92 -7.80
N ARG A 166 -0.55 6.03 -8.77
CA ARG A 166 -1.70 5.13 -8.81
C ARG A 166 -1.22 3.70 -8.86
N PHE A 167 -2.06 2.80 -8.38
CA PHE A 167 -1.74 1.39 -8.34
C PHE A 167 -2.96 0.55 -8.67
N LYS A 168 -2.73 -0.72 -8.97
CA LYS A 168 -3.74 -1.76 -8.95
C LYS A 168 -3.13 -3.08 -8.49
N SER A 169 -3.96 -3.98 -7.98
CA SER A 169 -3.61 -5.38 -7.77
C SER A 169 -4.35 -6.25 -8.80
N ASP A 170 -4.14 -7.56 -8.78
CA ASP A 170 -4.87 -8.48 -9.67
C ASP A 170 -6.41 -8.39 -9.56
N VAL A 171 -6.93 -7.84 -8.47
CA VAL A 171 -8.38 -7.77 -8.20
C VAL A 171 -8.91 -6.36 -8.08
N SER A 172 -8.06 -5.34 -8.20
CA SER A 172 -8.50 -3.96 -8.15
C SER A 172 -8.32 -3.28 -9.50
N GLU A 173 -9.20 -2.31 -9.76
CA GLU A 173 -8.97 -1.35 -10.84
C GLU A 173 -7.84 -0.38 -10.45
N TRP A 174 -7.40 0.44 -11.40
CA TRP A 174 -6.48 1.54 -11.10
C TRP A 174 -7.10 2.49 -10.08
N ASN A 175 -6.41 2.70 -8.97
CA ASN A 175 -6.80 3.60 -7.89
C ASN A 175 -5.63 4.51 -7.52
N ASN A 176 -5.92 5.73 -7.07
CA ASN A 176 -4.89 6.60 -6.50
C ASN A 176 -4.27 5.94 -5.26
N LEU A 177 -2.98 6.20 -5.04
CA LEU A 177 -2.27 5.71 -3.88
C LEU A 177 -2.77 6.43 -2.62
N SER A 178 -3.53 5.70 -1.81
CA SER A 178 -4.01 6.13 -0.50
C SER A 178 -4.04 4.93 0.44
N SER A 179 -3.89 5.15 1.74
CA SER A 179 -3.92 4.06 2.73
C SER A 179 -5.26 3.32 2.71
N THR A 180 -6.35 4.02 2.40
CA THR A 180 -7.68 3.42 2.24
C THR A 180 -7.75 2.52 1.01
N ASN A 181 -7.27 2.99 -0.15
CA ASN A 181 -7.30 2.18 -1.37
C ASN A 181 -6.38 0.97 -1.24
N LEU A 182 -5.21 1.12 -0.62
CA LEU A 182 -4.27 0.03 -0.36
C LEU A 182 -4.92 -1.04 0.52
N ALA A 183 -5.52 -0.63 1.65
CA ALA A 183 -6.23 -1.55 2.54
C ALA A 183 -7.35 -2.32 1.81
N ASN A 184 -8.14 -1.64 0.98
CA ASN A 184 -9.21 -2.27 0.20
C ASN A 184 -8.66 -3.28 -0.83
N ALA A 185 -7.54 -2.97 -1.49
CA ALA A 185 -6.93 -3.84 -2.49
C ALA A 185 -6.21 -5.06 -1.90
N SER A 186 -5.84 -5.00 -0.62
CA SER A 186 -5.13 -6.05 0.11
C SER A 186 -6.04 -7.13 0.71
N ILE A 187 -7.31 -6.82 0.94
CA ILE A 187 -8.26 -7.73 1.58
C ILE A 187 -8.83 -8.70 0.53
N PRO A 188 -8.76 -10.03 0.76
CA PRO A 188 -9.52 -10.98 -0.04
C PRO A 188 -11.01 -10.65 0.06
N GLU A 189 -11.68 -10.51 -1.09
CA GLU A 189 -13.14 -10.43 -1.15
C GLU A 189 -13.76 -11.45 -0.18
N PRO A 190 -14.71 -11.05 0.70
CA PRO A 190 -15.26 -11.93 1.71
C PRO A 190 -15.71 -13.22 1.05
N THR A 191 -14.98 -14.31 1.35
CA THR A 191 -15.22 -15.59 0.69
C THR A 191 -16.69 -15.92 0.87
N SER A 192 -17.38 -16.10 -0.25
CA SER A 192 -18.83 -16.33 -0.29
C SER A 192 -19.28 -17.47 0.62
N ILE A 193 -18.34 -18.30 1.10
CA ILE A 193 -18.47 -19.29 2.17
C ILE A 193 -19.05 -18.71 3.46
N ALA A 194 -18.64 -17.52 3.92
CA ALA A 194 -19.21 -16.92 5.13
C ALA A 194 -20.69 -16.54 4.92
N LEU A 195 -21.03 -15.99 3.76
CA LEU A 195 -22.41 -15.66 3.37
C LEU A 195 -23.25 -16.93 3.14
N ILE A 196 -22.68 -17.96 2.52
CA ILE A 196 -23.33 -19.27 2.31
C ILE A 196 -23.56 -19.97 3.65
N ALA A 197 -22.58 -19.95 4.56
CA ALA A 197 -22.71 -20.53 5.89
C ALA A 197 -23.80 -19.82 6.71
N MET A 198 -23.85 -18.48 6.69
CA MET A 198 -24.94 -17.73 7.31
C MET A 198 -26.30 -18.02 6.65
N GLY A 199 -26.34 -18.12 5.31
CA GLY A 199 -27.55 -18.49 4.58
C GLY A 199 -28.07 -19.88 4.95
N LEU A 200 -27.17 -20.86 5.07
CA LEU A 200 -27.51 -22.23 5.50
C LEU A 200 -27.98 -22.27 6.97
N LEU A 201 -27.33 -21.52 7.87
CA LEU A 201 -27.76 -21.41 9.27
C LEU A 201 -29.15 -20.76 9.41
N GLY A 202 -29.46 -19.77 8.58
CA GLY A 202 -30.79 -19.16 8.51
C GLY A 202 -31.88 -20.14 8.04
N LEU A 203 -31.55 -21.05 7.11
CA LEU A 203 -32.47 -22.08 6.62
C LEU A 203 -32.75 -23.17 7.66
N VAL A 204 -31.77 -23.52 8.50
CA VAL A 204 -31.94 -24.55 9.56
C VAL A 204 -32.85 -24.05 10.69
N ASN A 205 -32.81 -22.76 11.03
CA ASN A 205 -33.68 -22.18 12.08
C ASN A 205 -35.14 -21.96 11.65
N ARG A 206 -35.45 -22.00 10.35
CA ARG A 206 -36.83 -21.81 9.85
C ARG A 206 -37.76 -22.99 10.16
N LYS A 207 -37.21 -24.19 10.44
CA LYS A 207 -38.01 -25.39 10.76
C LYS A 207 -38.62 -25.38 12.18
N ARG A 208 -38.34 -24.37 13.01
CA ARG A 208 -38.77 -24.32 14.41
C ARG A 208 -39.94 -23.37 14.70
N PHE A 209 -40.45 -22.64 13.71
CA PHE A 209 -41.56 -21.68 13.84
C PHE A 209 -42.92 -22.18 13.30
N SER A 210 -43.07 -23.48 13.06
CA SER A 210 -44.38 -24.07 12.78
C SER A 210 -44.91 -24.78 14.03
N LYS A 211 -45.54 -24.01 14.93
CA LYS A 211 -46.63 -24.44 15.82
C LYS A 211 -47.23 -23.23 16.53
#